data_AF-A0A5N8Z8E9-F1
#
_entry.id   AF-A0A5N8Z8E9-F1
#
_cell.length_a   1.000
_cell.length_b   1.000
_cell.length_c   1.000
_cell.angle_alpha   90.00
_cell.angle_beta   90.00
_cell.angle_gamma   90.00
#
_symmetry.space_group_name_H-M   'P 1'
#
loop_
_entity.id
_entity.type
_entity.pdbx_description
1 polymer ?
#
loop_
_entity_poly.entity_id
_entity_poly.type
_entity_poly.pdbx_seq_one_letter_code
_entity_poly.pdbx_strand_id
1 'polypeptide(L)'
;MYLIRRTYKTKPYEAVNVAKLVKEQADMYTAIGHRTECRVYYNNGTNPGEPNRVYLEWTADVFDNPSREGNEIPKEIMELGAKYRPLLDTENGASNWIEFWTILD
;
A
#
# COMPACT_ATOMS: atom_id res chain seq x y z
N MET A 1 -4.61 17.69 7.76
CA MET A 1 -4.61 16.22 7.60
C MET A 1 -4.00 15.85 6.26
N TYR A 2 -3.39 14.67 6.13
CA TYR A 2 -2.85 14.16 4.87
C TYR A 2 -3.67 12.98 4.35
N LEU A 3 -3.92 12.94 3.04
CA LEU A 3 -4.27 11.73 2.31
C LEU A 3 -2.98 11.08 1.85
N ILE A 4 -2.71 9.84 2.27
CA ILE A 4 -1.55 9.08 1.84
C ILE A 4 -2.03 7.96 0.92
N ARG A 5 -1.36 7.79 -0.22
CA ARG A 5 -1.58 6.69 -1.15
C ARG A 5 -0.28 5.96 -1.40
N ARG A 6 -0.30 4.64 -1.22
CA ARG A 6 0.74 3.75 -1.74
C ARG A 6 0.23 3.05 -2.99
N THR A 7 0.94 3.25 -4.09
CA THR A 7 0.63 2.61 -5.37
C THR A 7 1.59 1.46 -5.59
N TYR A 8 1.08 0.34 -6.09
CA TYR A 8 1.85 -0.85 -6.44
C TYR A 8 1.66 -1.14 -7.94
N LYS A 9 2.78 -1.32 -8.64
CA LYS A 9 2.82 -1.85 -10.00
C LYS A 9 2.92 -3.36 -9.94
N THR A 10 1.91 -4.06 -10.44
CA THR A 10 1.85 -5.53 -10.38
C THR A 10 2.26 -6.15 -11.70
N LYS A 11 2.69 -7.41 -11.66
CA LYS A 11 2.76 -8.23 -12.86
C LYS A 11 1.38 -8.35 -13.52
N PRO A 12 1.32 -8.63 -14.85
CA PRO A 12 0.06 -8.87 -15.53
C PRO A 12 -0.80 -9.90 -14.78
N TYR A 13 -2.09 -9.60 -14.61
CA TYR A 13 -3.09 -10.45 -13.96
C TYR A 13 -2.93 -10.68 -12.45
N GLU A 14 -1.94 -10.08 -11.79
CA GLU A 14 -1.70 -10.24 -10.35
C GLU A 14 -2.36 -9.16 -9.47
N ALA A 15 -3.02 -8.16 -10.07
CA ALA A 15 -3.53 -7.00 -9.35
C ALA A 15 -4.48 -7.38 -8.20
N VAL A 16 -5.39 -8.33 -8.44
CA VAL A 16 -6.34 -8.80 -7.42
C VAL A 16 -5.64 -9.58 -6.29
N ASN A 17 -4.61 -10.37 -6.60
CA ASN A 17 -3.86 -11.16 -5.62
C ASN A 17 -3.05 -10.25 -4.71
N VAL A 18 -2.38 -9.26 -5.31
CA VAL A 18 -1.67 -8.22 -4.56
C VAL A 18 -2.65 -7.41 -3.71
N ALA A 19 -3.81 -7.00 -4.24
CA ALA A 19 -4.81 -6.24 -3.50
C ALA A 19 -5.29 -6.96 -2.24
N LYS A 20 -5.54 -8.27 -2.32
CA LYS A 20 -5.94 -9.09 -1.15
C LYS A 20 -4.86 -9.11 -0.07
N LEU A 21 -3.61 -9.37 -0.46
CA LEU A 21 -2.48 -9.40 0.48
C LEU A 21 -2.19 -8.02 1.09
N VAL A 22 -2.29 -6.96 0.29
CA VAL A 22 -2.14 -5.57 0.75
C VAL A 22 -3.26 -5.18 1.71
N LYS A 23 -4.50 -5.60 1.45
CA LYS A 23 -5.64 -5.36 2.36
C LYS A 23 -5.43 -6.06 3.70
N GLU A 24 -5.07 -7.34 3.70
CA GLU A 24 -4.76 -8.09 4.91
C GLU A 24 -3.63 -7.40 5.71
N GLN A 25 -2.57 -6.96 5.03
CA GLN A 25 -1.46 -6.25 5.69
C GLN A 25 -1.90 -4.90 6.26
N ALA A 26 -2.69 -4.14 5.50
CA ALA A 26 -3.22 -2.85 5.92
C ALA A 26 -4.11 -2.98 7.16
N ASP A 27 -4.95 -4.02 7.20
CA ASP A 27 -5.82 -4.30 8.35
C ASP A 27 -5.02 -4.60 9.61
N MET A 28 -3.90 -5.34 9.50
CA MET A 28 -3.02 -5.57 10.63
C MET A 28 -2.37 -4.27 11.13
N TYR A 29 -1.93 -3.39 10.22
CA TYR A 29 -1.42 -2.07 10.61
C TYR A 29 -2.48 -1.21 11.29
N THR A 30 -3.73 -1.25 10.83
CA THR A 30 -4.85 -0.54 11.46
C THR A 30 -5.16 -1.13 12.85
N ALA A 31 -5.16 -2.45 13.00
CA ALA A 31 -5.46 -3.12 14.27
C ALA A 31 -4.47 -2.78 15.40
N ILE A 32 -3.20 -2.53 15.07
CA ILE A 32 -2.17 -2.10 16.03
C ILE A 32 -2.05 -0.57 16.15
N GLY A 33 -2.94 0.20 15.51
CA GLY A 33 -2.94 1.66 15.57
C GLY A 33 -1.83 2.35 14.77
N HIS A 34 -1.10 1.63 13.91
CA HIS A 34 -0.05 2.22 13.07
C HIS A 34 -0.59 3.01 11.88
N ARG A 35 -1.83 2.73 11.46
CA ARG A 35 -2.55 3.48 10.42
C ARG A 35 -4.00 3.68 10.83
N THR A 36 -4.62 4.73 10.30
CA THR A 36 -6.09 4.84 10.34
C THR A 36 -6.71 3.74 9.46
N GLU A 37 -8.04 3.75 9.35
CA GLU A 37 -8.74 2.90 8.40
C GLU A 37 -8.16 3.03 7.00
N CYS A 38 -7.89 1.87 6.39
CA CYS A 38 -7.27 1.76 5.09
C CYS A 38 -8.29 1.33 4.02
N ARG A 39 -8.23 1.97 2.86
CA ARG A 39 -8.97 1.57 1.65
C ARG A 39 -8.01 0.94 0.65
N VAL A 40 -8.38 -0.21 0.09
CA VAL A 40 -7.60 -0.89 -0.95
C VAL A 40 -8.48 -1.14 -2.17
N TYR A 41 -7.98 -0.75 -3.34
CA TYR A 41 -8.65 -0.92 -4.63
C TYR A 41 -7.62 -1.16 -5.73
N TYR A 42 -8.05 -1.72 -6.87
CA TYR A 42 -7.13 -2.14 -7.92
C TYR A 42 -7.73 -1.98 -9.32
N ASN A 43 -6.85 -1.90 -10.32
CA ASN A 43 -7.18 -1.98 -11.74
C ASN A 43 -6.45 -3.20 -12.34
N ASN A 44 -7.20 -4.21 -12.77
CA ASN A 44 -6.65 -5.43 -13.39
C ASN A 44 -6.43 -5.30 -14.91
N GLY A 45 -6.55 -4.09 -15.46
CA GLY A 45 -6.32 -3.79 -16.88
C GLY A 45 -7.55 -3.84 -17.78
N THR A 46 -8.74 -4.06 -17.21
CA THR A 46 -10.02 -3.96 -17.95
C THR A 46 -10.67 -2.58 -17.84
N ASN A 47 -10.11 -1.70 -17.00
CA ASN A 47 -10.66 -0.36 -16.72
C ASN A 47 -9.71 0.71 -17.27
N PRO A 48 -10.21 1.90 -17.67
CA PRO A 48 -9.37 3.01 -18.10
C PRO A 48 -8.28 3.39 -17.09
N GLY A 49 -7.20 3.99 -17.59
CA GLY A 49 -6.03 4.38 -16.80
C GLY A 49 -4.90 3.37 -16.86
N GLU A 50 -3.98 3.43 -15.89
CA GLU A 50 -2.83 2.52 -15.83
C GLU A 50 -3.25 1.12 -15.38
N PRO A 51 -3.07 0.08 -16.22
CA PRO A 51 -3.43 -1.30 -15.89
C PRO A 51 -2.47 -1.89 -14.85
N ASN A 52 -2.85 -3.00 -14.22
CA ASN A 52 -2.01 -3.74 -13.27
C ASN A 52 -1.53 -2.84 -12.11
N ARG A 53 -2.48 -2.14 -11.49
CA ARG A 53 -2.23 -1.23 -10.36
C ARG A 53 -3.06 -1.63 -9.15
N VAL A 54 -2.45 -1.52 -7.97
CA VAL A 54 -3.13 -1.58 -6.68
C VAL A 54 -2.86 -0.28 -5.94
N TYR A 55 -3.87 0.23 -5.25
CA TYR A 55 -3.81 1.44 -4.46
C TYR A 55 -4.22 1.12 -3.03
N LEU A 56 -3.40 1.54 -2.08
CA LEU A 56 -3.68 1.54 -0.65
C LEU A 56 -3.75 2.99 -0.20
N GLU A 57 -4.87 3.40 0.39
CA GLU A 57 -5.08 4.75 0.89
C GLU A 57 -5.45 4.77 2.37
N TRP A 58 -4.92 5.76 3.08
CA TRP A 58 -5.31 6.07 4.45
C TRP A 58 -5.08 7.56 4.72
N THR A 59 -5.65 8.07 5.81
CA THR A 59 -5.43 9.44 6.27
C THR A 59 -4.45 9.46 7.42
N ALA A 60 -3.69 10.55 7.57
CA ALA A 60 -2.82 10.72 8.73
C ALA A 60 -2.73 12.20 9.12
N ASP A 61 -2.69 12.49 10.41
CA ASP A 61 -2.47 13.86 10.88
C ASP A 61 -0.99 14.28 10.75
N VAL A 62 -0.09 13.30 10.87
CA VAL A 62 1.36 13.50 10.75
C VAL A 62 1.92 12.53 9.70
N PHE A 63 2.70 13.04 8.75
CA PHE A 63 3.51 12.22 7.86
C PHE A 63 4.87 11.97 8.50
N ASP A 64 5.02 10.81 9.15
CA ASP A 64 6.19 10.49 9.96
C ASP A 64 7.16 9.53 9.25
N ASN A 65 8.43 9.54 9.65
CA ASN A 65 9.47 8.70 9.07
C ASN A 65 9.24 7.21 9.42
N PRO A 66 9.15 6.30 8.42
CA PRO A 66 9.05 4.87 8.68
C PRO A 66 10.25 4.27 9.43
N SER A 67 11.41 4.93 9.40
CA SER A 67 12.65 4.53 10.09
C SER A 67 12.89 5.26 11.40
N ARG A 68 11.89 5.97 11.94
CA ARG A 68 12.00 6.62 13.26
C ARG A 68 12.24 5.59 14.37
N GLU A 69 12.91 6.04 15.43
CA GLU A 69 13.12 5.25 16.64
C GLU A 69 11.78 4.86 17.27
N GLY A 70 11.65 3.62 17.75
CA GLY A 70 10.43 3.09 18.36
C GLY A 70 9.33 2.67 17.38
N ASN A 71 9.54 2.74 16.06
CA ASN A 71 8.59 2.17 15.09
C ASN A 71 8.73 0.64 15.00
N GLU A 72 8.17 -0.07 15.98
CA GLU A 72 8.18 -1.53 16.05
C GLU A 72 7.07 -2.11 15.17
N ILE A 73 7.44 -2.72 14.05
CA ILE A 73 6.50 -3.40 13.17
C ILE A 73 6.54 -4.90 13.51
N PRO A 74 5.41 -5.52 13.91
CA PRO A 74 5.33 -6.96 14.14
C PRO A 74 5.83 -7.77 12.94
N LYS A 75 6.53 -8.87 13.22
CA LYS A 75 7.19 -9.70 12.21
C LYS A 75 6.19 -10.25 11.19
N GLU A 76 5.00 -10.64 11.66
CA GLU A 76 3.92 -11.21 10.86
C GLU A 76 3.45 -10.23 9.78
N ILE A 77 3.40 -8.93 10.11
CA ILE A 77 3.07 -7.86 9.14
C ILE A 77 4.16 -7.76 8.07
N MET A 78 5.43 -7.90 8.45
CA MET A 78 6.55 -7.88 7.51
C MET A 78 6.59 -9.11 6.61
N GLU A 79 6.27 -10.28 7.16
CA GLU A 79 6.17 -11.56 6.43
C GLU A 79 5.02 -11.53 5.41
N LEU A 80 3.87 -10.97 5.78
CA LEU A 80 2.76 -10.76 4.84
C LEU A 80 3.17 -9.80 3.72
N GLY A 81 3.91 -8.74 4.07
CA GLY A 81 4.53 -7.83 3.11
C GLY A 81 5.47 -8.53 2.12
N ALA A 82 6.16 -9.58 2.54
CA ALA A 82 7.03 -10.36 1.67
C ALA A 82 6.26 -11.19 0.65
N LYS A 83 5.00 -11.58 0.92
CA LYS A 83 4.20 -12.45 0.04
C LYS A 83 3.83 -11.77 -1.29
N TYR A 84 3.52 -10.47 -1.28
CA TYR A 84 3.17 -9.77 -2.52
C TYR A 84 4.38 -9.25 -3.31
N ARG A 85 5.56 -9.11 -2.69
CA ARG A 85 6.76 -8.58 -3.37
C ARG A 85 7.12 -9.33 -4.67
N PRO A 86 7.09 -10.68 -4.73
CA PRO A 86 7.34 -11.42 -5.96
C PRO A 86 6.28 -11.22 -7.06
N LEU A 87 5.10 -10.72 -6.71
CA LEU A 87 3.99 -10.46 -7.62
C LEU A 87 4.05 -9.04 -8.22
N LEU A 88 4.96 -8.21 -7.72
CA LEU A 88 5.16 -6.86 -8.23
C LEU A 88 6.01 -6.88 -9.50
N ASP A 89 5.71 -5.94 -10.39
CA ASP A 89 6.51 -5.71 -11.59
C ASP A 89 7.63 -4.72 -11.24
N THR A 90 8.87 -5.20 -11.36
CA THR A 90 10.11 -4.45 -11.08
C THR A 90 10.84 -4.03 -12.36
N GLU A 91 10.26 -4.28 -13.53
CA GLU A 91 10.84 -3.82 -14.79
C GLU A 91 10.68 -2.30 -14.91
N ASN A 92 11.68 -1.61 -15.46
CA ASN A 92 11.59 -0.18 -15.78
C ASN A 92 11.23 0.73 -14.60
N GLY A 93 11.78 0.47 -13.41
CA GLY A 93 11.74 1.40 -12.28
C GLY A 93 11.11 0.82 -11.01
N ALA A 94 10.58 1.70 -10.18
CA ALA A 94 10.03 1.33 -8.88
C ALA A 94 8.73 0.52 -9.03
N SER A 95 8.64 -0.58 -8.28
CA SER A 95 7.45 -1.44 -8.25
C SER A 95 6.36 -0.94 -7.31
N ASN A 96 6.66 0.05 -6.47
CA ASN A 96 5.71 0.76 -5.63
C ASN A 96 6.27 2.12 -5.20
N TRP A 97 5.39 3.07 -4.89
CA TRP A 97 5.75 4.41 -4.42
C TRP A 97 4.66 4.96 -3.50
N ILE A 98 5.00 5.99 -2.74
CA ILE A 98 4.07 6.69 -1.83
C ILE A 98 3.89 8.12 -2.32
N GLU A 99 2.64 8.54 -2.38
CA GLU A 99 2.21 9.91 -2.67
C GLU A 99 1.44 10.41 -1.45
N PHE A 100 1.45 11.72 -1.25
CA PHE A 100 0.64 12.34 -0.21
C PHE A 100 0.11 13.70 -0.67
N TRP A 101 -1.04 14.07 -0.14
CA TRP A 101 -1.69 15.36 -0.38
C TRP A 101 -2.19 15.94 0.94
N THR A 102 -2.02 17.24 1.12
CA THR A 102 -2.66 17.96 2.22
C THR A 102 -4.16 18.08 1.92
N ILE A 103 -4.99 17.61 2.85
CA ILE A 103 -6.43 17.82 2.85
C ILE A 103 -6.69 19.20 3.46
N LEU A 104 -7.40 20.06 2.73
CA LEU A 104 -7.86 21.35 3.22
C LEU A 104 -9.05 21.17 4.16
N ASP A 105 -9.15 22.03 5.16
CA ASP A 105 -10.29 22.11 6.08
C ASP A 105 -11.54 22.70 5.42
#